data_AF-A0A7C6F517-F1
#
_entry.id   AF-A0A7C6F517-F1
#
_cell.length_a   1.000
_cell.length_b   1.000
_cell.length_c   1.000
_cell.angle_alpha   90.00
_cell.angle_beta   90.00
_cell.angle_gamma   90.00
#
_symmetry.space_group_name_H-M   'P 1'
#
loop_
_entity.id
_entity.type
_entity.pdbx_description
1 polymer ?
#
loop_
_entity_poly.entity_id
_entity_poly.type
_entity_poly.pdbx_seq_one_letter_code
_entity_poly.pdbx_strand_id
1 'polypeptide(L)'
;ALVETIVNSRSGFRLRLSSLEVNEVDDALLELMGAFPDRICPHLHIPLQSGSDRVLQRMRRRADVGYFLERCACVQEKLSFPALTTDAMVGFPGETDEDFAATCHVVEKVGFAKVHIFRFSPREGTPAAEFPDQIPEKVKKERAMILDDVAAKTRMRYVASLSGKPLQVLWEDVVGLHPSARPQWLLGMSDRYIPVRTWADCSKQGELSWVTVTGFDGEFLLDRSICDSTIKSELCQHHVESASFGCISGDFPTS
;
A
#
# COMPACT_ATOMS: atom_id res chain seq x y z
N ALA A 1 -20.37 14.32 -7.73
CA ALA A 1 -21.25 14.12 -8.92
C ALA A 1 -21.03 12.75 -9.57
N LEU A 2 -19.97 12.50 -10.38
CA LEU A 2 -19.84 11.22 -11.10
C LEU A 2 -19.75 9.99 -10.19
N VAL A 3 -18.83 10.02 -9.20
CA VAL A 3 -18.64 8.90 -8.25
C VAL A 3 -19.94 8.57 -7.53
N GLU A 4 -20.64 9.61 -7.06
CA GLU A 4 -21.93 9.51 -6.38
C GLU A 4 -23.01 8.89 -7.28
N THR A 5 -23.12 9.31 -8.54
CA THR A 5 -24.05 8.71 -9.51
C THR A 5 -23.75 7.21 -9.71
N ILE A 6 -22.47 6.84 -9.82
CA ILE A 6 -22.07 5.45 -10.03
C ILE A 6 -22.50 4.59 -8.84
N VAL A 7 -22.17 4.97 -7.61
CA VAL A 7 -22.47 4.15 -6.42
C VAL A 7 -23.96 3.99 -6.16
N ASN A 8 -24.77 4.99 -6.56
CA ASN A 8 -26.23 4.94 -6.45
C ASN A 8 -26.93 4.18 -7.60
N SER A 9 -26.24 3.91 -8.73
CA SER A 9 -26.87 3.34 -9.93
C SER A 9 -27.23 1.85 -9.82
N ARG A 10 -26.40 1.05 -9.16
CA ARG A 10 -26.61 -0.39 -8.94
C ARG A 10 -25.75 -0.87 -7.77
N SER A 11 -26.02 -2.06 -7.24
CA SER A 11 -25.22 -2.74 -6.20
C SER A 11 -24.29 -3.81 -6.81
N GLY A 12 -23.55 -4.53 -5.97
CA GLY A 12 -22.75 -5.70 -6.38
C GLY A 12 -21.36 -5.38 -6.94
N PHE A 13 -20.85 -4.17 -6.77
CA PHE A 13 -19.49 -3.80 -7.15
C PHE A 13 -18.84 -2.88 -6.12
N ARG A 14 -17.51 -2.84 -6.15
CA ARG A 14 -16.69 -1.83 -5.48
C ARG A 14 -16.06 -0.88 -6.48
N LEU A 15 -15.97 0.38 -6.09
CA LEU A 15 -15.23 1.40 -6.80
C LEU A 15 -13.90 1.66 -6.08
N ARG A 16 -12.79 1.59 -6.82
CA ARG A 16 -11.49 2.04 -6.36
C ARG A 16 -11.08 3.23 -7.19
N LEU A 17 -10.72 4.33 -6.54
CA LEU A 17 -10.23 5.51 -7.21
C LEU A 17 -8.70 5.41 -7.33
N SER A 18 -8.17 5.62 -8.52
CA SER A 18 -6.74 5.68 -8.77
C SER A 18 -6.38 6.96 -9.50
N SER A 19 -5.13 7.42 -9.32
CA SER A 19 -4.56 8.56 -10.04
C SER A 19 -5.29 9.88 -9.79
N LEU A 20 -5.38 10.29 -8.53
CA LEU A 20 -5.93 11.59 -8.15
C LEU A 20 -4.80 12.58 -7.87
N GLU A 21 -4.92 13.80 -8.39
CA GLU A 21 -4.09 14.90 -7.91
C GLU A 21 -4.51 15.26 -6.49
N VAL A 22 -3.56 15.71 -5.66
CA VAL A 22 -3.82 16.01 -4.24
C VAL A 22 -4.95 17.02 -4.02
N ASN A 23 -5.12 17.96 -4.96
CA ASN A 23 -6.18 18.97 -4.93
C ASN A 23 -7.58 18.41 -5.23
N GLU A 24 -7.66 17.23 -5.83
CA GLU A 24 -8.93 16.54 -6.12
C GLU A 24 -9.41 15.70 -4.92
N VAL A 25 -8.55 15.50 -3.94
CA VAL A 25 -8.90 14.86 -2.66
C VAL A 25 -9.48 15.91 -1.74
N ASP A 26 -10.68 16.39 -2.04
CA ASP A 26 -11.41 17.38 -1.26
C ASP A 26 -12.30 16.74 -0.17
N ASP A 27 -12.91 17.55 0.67
CA ASP A 27 -13.72 17.05 1.79
C ASP A 27 -15.02 16.38 1.33
N ALA A 28 -15.60 16.83 0.21
CA ALA A 28 -16.79 16.23 -0.37
C ALA A 28 -16.53 14.80 -0.86
N LEU A 29 -15.35 14.55 -1.45
CA LEU A 29 -14.93 13.21 -1.84
C LEU A 29 -14.75 12.31 -0.61
N LEU A 30 -14.07 12.80 0.44
CA LEU A 30 -13.83 12.01 1.65
C LEU A 30 -15.13 11.68 2.39
N GLU A 31 -16.07 12.63 2.45
CA GLU A 31 -17.41 12.41 3.01
C GLU A 31 -18.19 11.37 2.21
N LEU A 32 -18.13 11.44 0.88
CA LEU A 32 -18.75 10.45 0.01
C LEU A 32 -18.15 9.05 0.21
N MET A 33 -16.83 8.94 0.31
CA MET A 33 -16.14 7.68 0.61
C MET A 33 -16.57 7.12 1.97
N GLY A 34 -16.66 7.97 3.00
CA GLY A 34 -17.11 7.60 4.34
C GLY A 34 -18.59 7.19 4.41
N ALA A 35 -19.45 7.76 3.56
CA ALA A 35 -20.86 7.41 3.47
C ALA A 35 -21.12 6.05 2.78
N PHE A 36 -20.17 5.58 1.96
CA PHE A 36 -20.29 4.36 1.17
C PHE A 36 -19.12 3.37 1.39
N PRO A 37 -18.82 2.96 2.65
CA PRO A 37 -17.61 2.21 2.99
C PRO A 37 -17.53 0.80 2.36
N ASP A 38 -18.68 0.19 2.04
CA ASP A 38 -18.77 -1.13 1.41
C ASP A 38 -18.74 -1.08 -0.12
N ARG A 39 -18.76 0.13 -0.69
CA ARG A 39 -18.92 0.38 -2.13
C ARG A 39 -17.78 1.20 -2.71
N ILE A 40 -17.15 2.06 -1.91
CA ILE A 40 -15.96 2.82 -2.31
C ILE A 40 -14.81 2.37 -1.42
N CYS A 41 -13.78 1.80 -2.03
CA CYS A 41 -12.58 1.38 -1.32
C CYS A 41 -11.96 2.59 -0.61
N PRO A 42 -11.62 2.49 0.69
CA PRO A 42 -10.84 3.51 1.40
C PRO A 42 -9.37 3.35 1.01
N HIS A 43 -9.10 3.61 -0.26
CA HIS A 43 -7.80 3.59 -0.89
C HIS A 43 -7.71 4.81 -1.79
N LEU A 44 -6.62 5.55 -1.66
CA LEU A 44 -6.31 6.69 -2.53
C LEU A 44 -4.87 6.57 -3.01
N HIS A 45 -4.70 6.71 -4.33
CA HIS A 45 -3.39 6.89 -4.94
C HIS A 45 -3.17 8.38 -5.23
N ILE A 46 -2.29 9.02 -4.45
CA ILE A 46 -2.01 10.45 -4.52
C ILE A 46 -0.52 10.63 -4.85
N PRO A 47 -0.14 11.07 -6.06
CA PRO A 47 1.25 11.18 -6.47
C PRO A 47 2.01 12.27 -5.69
N LEU A 48 2.99 11.88 -4.87
CA LEU A 48 3.88 12.79 -4.15
C LEU A 48 4.91 13.41 -5.10
N GLN A 49 5.49 12.60 -5.98
CA GLN A 49 6.62 12.91 -6.86
C GLN A 49 7.92 13.21 -6.11
N SER A 50 7.94 14.19 -5.21
CA SER A 50 9.09 14.53 -4.36
C SER A 50 8.60 15.11 -3.03
N GLY A 51 9.36 14.89 -1.96
CA GLY A 51 9.14 15.55 -0.66
C GLY A 51 9.88 16.88 -0.50
N SER A 52 10.34 17.49 -1.60
CA SER A 52 10.97 18.82 -1.59
C SER A 52 10.18 19.82 -2.41
N ASP A 53 9.74 20.92 -1.80
CA ASP A 53 9.03 22.01 -2.48
C ASP A 53 9.85 22.59 -3.64
N ARG A 54 11.17 22.68 -3.47
CA ARG A 54 12.08 23.17 -4.52
C ARG A 54 12.03 22.26 -5.75
N VAL A 55 12.05 20.94 -5.53
CA VAL A 55 11.97 19.95 -6.61
C VAL A 55 10.57 19.93 -7.23
N LEU A 56 9.51 19.94 -6.41
CA LEU A 56 8.12 20.01 -6.86
C LEU A 56 7.83 21.23 -7.74
N GLN A 57 8.32 22.41 -7.34
CA GLN A 57 8.21 23.64 -8.15
C GLN A 57 8.91 23.49 -9.51
N ARG A 58 10.10 22.88 -9.56
CA ARG A 58 10.80 22.60 -10.83
C ARG A 58 10.07 21.56 -11.69
N MET A 59 9.34 20.63 -11.06
CA MET A 59 8.41 19.71 -11.74
C MET A 59 7.09 20.38 -12.16
N ARG A 60 6.90 21.68 -11.86
CA ARG A 60 5.68 22.45 -12.11
C ARG A 60 4.45 21.91 -11.37
N ARG A 61 4.66 21.31 -10.19
CA ARG A 61 3.57 20.94 -9.29
C ARG A 61 3.03 22.19 -8.60
N ARG A 62 1.71 22.22 -8.40
CA ARG A 62 0.99 23.36 -7.81
C ARG A 62 0.91 23.27 -6.29
N ALA A 63 0.88 22.05 -5.76
CA ALA A 63 0.84 21.80 -4.33
C ALA A 63 2.25 21.68 -3.76
N ASP A 64 2.43 22.21 -2.56
CA ASP A 64 3.62 22.01 -1.74
C ASP A 64 3.46 20.77 -0.84
N VAL A 65 4.54 20.39 -0.17
CA VAL A 65 4.61 19.24 0.73
C VAL A 65 3.71 19.44 1.95
N GLY A 66 3.54 20.68 2.43
CA GLY A 66 2.69 21.01 3.57
C GLY A 66 1.23 20.65 3.29
N TYR A 67 0.70 21.14 2.17
CA TYR A 67 -0.66 20.81 1.72
C TYR A 67 -0.83 19.32 1.46
N PHE A 68 0.18 18.67 0.87
CA PHE A 68 0.15 17.21 0.65
C PHE A 68 0.01 16.43 1.96
N LEU A 69 0.82 16.78 2.97
CA LEU A 69 0.77 16.14 4.28
C LEU A 69 -0.56 16.41 4.99
N GLU A 70 -1.08 17.63 4.90
CA GLU A 70 -2.40 17.99 5.44
C GLU A 70 -3.51 17.13 4.84
N ARG A 71 -3.56 17.00 3.50
CA ARG A 71 -4.59 16.17 2.84
C ARG A 71 -4.44 14.70 3.20
N CYS A 72 -3.22 14.17 3.30
CA CYS A 72 -3.01 12.79 3.77
C CYS A 72 -3.53 12.59 5.20
N ALA A 73 -3.31 13.55 6.10
CA ALA A 73 -3.82 13.50 7.46
C ALA A 73 -5.36 13.54 7.49
N CYS A 74 -6.01 14.41 6.70
CA CYS A 74 -7.46 14.44 6.58
C CYS A 74 -8.05 13.11 6.10
N VAL A 75 -7.40 12.44 5.14
CA VAL A 75 -7.80 11.09 4.68
C VAL A 75 -7.75 10.10 5.84
N GLN A 76 -6.64 10.06 6.58
CA GLN A 76 -6.43 9.14 7.70
C GLN A 76 -7.37 9.39 8.88
N GLU A 77 -7.82 10.63 9.07
CA GLU A 77 -8.80 11.00 10.09
C GLU A 77 -10.23 10.61 9.67
N LYS A 78 -10.62 10.87 8.42
CA LYS A 78 -11.99 10.69 7.96
C LYS A 78 -12.32 9.25 7.55
N LEU A 79 -11.33 8.45 7.15
CA LEU A 79 -11.54 7.08 6.67
C LEU A 79 -10.99 6.04 7.66
N SER A 80 -11.65 4.89 7.72
CA SER A 80 -11.24 3.79 8.60
C SER A 80 -10.10 2.98 7.99
N PHE A 81 -8.89 3.12 8.56
CA PHE A 81 -7.65 2.46 8.14
C PHE A 81 -7.40 2.56 6.62
N PRO A 82 -7.31 3.78 6.04
CA PRO A 82 -7.23 3.93 4.59
C PRO A 82 -5.85 3.53 4.06
N ALA A 83 -5.84 2.94 2.87
CA ALA A 83 -4.61 2.69 2.13
C ALA A 83 -4.22 3.94 1.35
N LEU A 84 -3.14 4.59 1.74
CA LEU A 84 -2.50 5.61 0.91
C LEU A 84 -1.42 4.95 0.06
N THR A 85 -1.46 5.17 -1.24
CA THR A 85 -0.36 4.81 -2.15
C THR A 85 0.11 6.02 -2.93
N THR A 86 1.36 5.99 -3.38
CA THR A 86 1.95 7.16 -4.04
C THR A 86 3.00 6.76 -5.08
N ASP A 87 3.35 7.75 -5.89
CA ASP A 87 4.45 7.76 -6.84
C ASP A 87 5.55 8.67 -6.30
N ALA A 88 6.80 8.20 -6.31
CA ALA A 88 7.97 8.99 -5.92
C ALA A 88 9.09 8.87 -6.96
N MET A 89 9.61 10.02 -7.38
CA MET A 89 10.71 10.12 -8.32
C MET A 89 12.00 10.41 -7.56
N VAL A 90 13.08 9.71 -7.94
CA VAL A 90 14.43 10.01 -7.47
C VAL A 90 15.34 10.43 -8.62
N GLY A 91 16.28 11.31 -8.33
CA GLY A 91 17.29 11.75 -9.27
C GLY A 91 16.82 12.81 -10.26
N PHE A 92 15.79 13.59 -9.92
CA PHE A 92 15.38 14.72 -10.75
C PHE A 92 16.57 15.69 -10.92
N PRO A 93 16.74 16.35 -12.09
CA PRO A 93 17.91 17.19 -12.30
C PRO A 93 18.04 18.28 -11.23
N GLY A 94 19.20 18.30 -10.57
CA GLY A 94 19.56 19.18 -9.48
C GLY A 94 18.97 18.82 -8.12
N GLU A 95 18.42 17.62 -7.92
CA GLU A 95 18.01 17.08 -6.61
C GLU A 95 19.23 16.88 -5.69
N THR A 96 19.25 17.57 -4.54
CA THR A 96 20.31 17.44 -3.53
C THR A 96 20.02 16.30 -2.55
N ASP A 97 20.98 16.03 -1.65
CA ASP A 97 20.80 15.02 -0.61
C ASP A 97 19.72 15.44 0.41
N GLU A 98 19.58 16.74 0.68
CA GLU A 98 18.53 17.28 1.55
C GLU A 98 17.13 17.10 0.93
N ASP A 99 16.98 17.30 -0.38
CA ASP A 99 15.68 17.08 -1.05
C ASP A 99 15.28 15.60 -1.03
N PHE A 100 16.27 14.73 -1.25
CA PHE A 100 16.06 13.30 -1.19
C PHE A 100 15.69 12.86 0.24
N ALA A 101 16.41 13.36 1.25
CA ALA A 101 16.10 13.10 2.64
C ALA A 101 14.70 13.60 3.03
N ALA A 102 14.26 14.76 2.52
CA ALA A 102 12.91 15.26 2.71
C ALA A 102 11.85 14.33 2.08
N THR A 103 12.14 13.75 0.92
CA THR A 103 11.29 12.72 0.28
C THR A 103 11.15 11.48 1.16
N CYS A 104 12.26 10.95 1.69
CA CYS A 104 12.24 9.84 2.65
C CYS A 104 11.40 10.19 3.89
N HIS A 105 11.57 11.39 4.45
CA HIS A 105 10.82 11.85 5.62
C HIS A 105 9.31 11.88 5.37
N VAL A 106 8.86 12.41 4.22
CA VAL A 106 7.42 12.43 3.87
C VAL A 106 6.87 11.02 3.75
N VAL A 107 7.59 10.09 3.09
CA VAL A 107 7.17 8.70 2.96
C VAL A 107 7.05 8.02 4.33
N GLU A 108 8.02 8.24 5.21
CA GLU A 108 8.00 7.70 6.56
C GLU A 108 6.86 8.26 7.41
N LYS A 109 6.62 9.58 7.32
CA LYS A 109 5.62 10.32 8.08
C LYS A 109 4.19 9.92 7.69
N VAL A 110 3.90 9.81 6.39
CA VAL A 110 2.57 9.43 5.91
C VAL A 110 2.27 7.96 6.17
N GLY A 111 3.28 7.08 6.07
CA GLY A 111 3.08 5.65 6.32
C GLY A 111 2.34 4.96 5.17
N PHE A 112 2.81 5.15 3.93
CA PHE A 112 2.17 4.60 2.74
C PHE A 112 2.08 3.06 2.75
N ALA A 113 0.96 2.53 2.22
CA ALA A 113 0.75 1.11 1.98
C ALA A 113 1.59 0.58 0.80
N LYS A 114 1.90 1.48 -0.15
CA LYS A 114 2.75 1.22 -1.32
C LYS A 114 3.30 2.54 -1.86
N VAL A 115 4.59 2.55 -2.16
CA VAL A 115 5.26 3.63 -2.90
C VAL A 115 5.76 3.01 -4.19
N HIS A 116 5.40 3.60 -5.33
CA HIS A 116 5.98 3.26 -6.61
C HIS A 116 7.14 4.23 -6.89
N ILE A 117 8.35 3.68 -6.83
CA ILE A 117 9.58 4.46 -6.95
C ILE A 117 10.09 4.33 -8.37
N PHE A 118 10.38 5.46 -9.01
CA PHE A 118 11.01 5.48 -10.33
C PHE A 118 12.16 6.48 -10.37
N ARG A 119 13.15 6.16 -11.19
CA ARG A 119 14.31 7.02 -11.41
C ARG A 119 14.00 7.98 -12.54
N PHE A 120 14.39 9.24 -12.40
CA PHE A 120 14.27 10.20 -13.49
C PHE A 120 15.06 9.71 -14.70
N SER A 121 14.38 9.61 -15.84
CA SER A 121 14.98 9.39 -17.15
C SER A 121 14.63 10.59 -18.04
N PRO A 122 15.62 11.30 -18.60
CA PRO A 122 15.34 12.40 -19.51
C PRO A 122 14.58 11.86 -20.73
N ARG A 123 13.54 12.58 -21.13
CA ARG A 123 12.77 12.30 -22.35
C ARG A 123 12.96 13.45 -23.31
N GLU A 124 13.31 13.15 -24.56
CA GLU A 124 13.51 14.15 -25.61
C GLU A 124 12.28 15.07 -25.72
N GLY A 125 12.52 16.37 -25.89
CA GLY A 125 11.46 17.39 -25.97
C GLY A 125 10.84 17.81 -24.63
N THR A 126 11.36 17.35 -23.48
CA THR A 126 10.90 17.81 -22.16
C THR A 126 11.86 18.83 -21.55
N PRO A 127 11.37 19.88 -20.85
CA PRO A 127 12.25 20.87 -20.21
C PRO A 127 13.26 20.24 -19.24
N ALA A 128 12.87 19.17 -18.54
CA ALA A 128 13.75 18.48 -17.59
C ALA A 128 14.94 17.77 -18.26
N ALA A 129 14.83 17.42 -19.54
CA ALA A 129 15.96 16.81 -20.28
C ALA A 129 17.09 17.82 -20.54
N GLU A 130 16.75 19.12 -20.60
CA GLU A 130 17.70 20.21 -20.90
C GLU A 130 18.31 20.83 -19.65
N PHE A 131 17.88 20.43 -18.45
CA PHE A 131 18.43 20.96 -17.21
C PHE A 131 19.90 20.55 -17.02
N PRO A 132 20.81 21.48 -16.63
CA PRO A 132 22.25 21.22 -16.61
C PRO A 132 22.68 20.24 -15.50
N ASP A 133 21.97 20.22 -14.37
CA ASP A 133 22.36 19.47 -13.17
C ASP A 133 21.85 18.02 -13.18
N GLN A 134 22.10 17.28 -14.25
CA GLN A 134 21.65 15.88 -14.35
C GLN A 134 22.33 15.02 -13.27
N ILE A 135 21.54 14.20 -12.58
CA ILE A 135 22.05 13.30 -11.54
C ILE A 135 22.64 12.04 -12.18
N PRO A 136 23.85 11.58 -11.78
CA PRO A 136 24.42 10.34 -12.29
C PRO A 136 23.57 9.12 -11.96
N GLU A 137 23.49 8.16 -12.89
CA GLU A 137 22.64 6.96 -12.75
C GLU A 137 22.95 6.13 -11.50
N LYS A 138 24.23 6.10 -11.09
CA LYS A 138 24.66 5.44 -9.85
C LYS A 138 23.96 6.03 -8.62
N VAL A 139 23.91 7.36 -8.51
CA VAL A 139 23.25 8.07 -7.41
C VAL A 139 21.75 7.82 -7.43
N LYS A 140 21.12 7.83 -8.62
CA LYS A 140 19.69 7.51 -8.76
C LYS A 140 19.36 6.10 -8.27
N LYS A 141 20.23 5.13 -8.57
CA LYS A 141 20.08 3.74 -8.13
C LYS A 141 20.23 3.61 -6.61
N GLU A 142 21.22 4.27 -6.03
CA GLU A 142 21.43 4.30 -4.56
C GLU A 142 20.23 4.92 -3.84
N ARG A 143 19.74 6.08 -4.32
CA ARG A 143 18.54 6.74 -3.77
C ARG A 143 17.28 5.88 -3.90
N ALA A 144 17.10 5.20 -5.04
CA ALA A 144 15.97 4.29 -5.23
C ALA A 144 15.99 3.15 -4.21
N MET A 145 17.15 2.53 -3.96
CA MET A 145 17.30 1.46 -2.96
C MET A 145 16.99 1.96 -1.55
N ILE A 146 17.52 3.12 -1.16
CA ILE A 146 17.27 3.71 0.16
C ILE A 146 15.77 4.01 0.35
N LEU A 147 15.11 4.60 -0.65
CA LEU A 147 13.69 4.92 -0.56
C LEU A 147 12.82 3.65 -0.56
N ASP A 148 13.24 2.59 -1.26
CA ASP A 148 12.57 1.29 -1.24
C ASP A 148 12.60 0.66 0.16
N ASP A 149 13.73 0.74 0.86
CA ASP A 149 13.83 0.30 2.26
C ASP A 149 12.89 1.08 3.20
N VAL A 150 12.77 2.40 3.01
CA VAL A 150 11.83 3.24 3.77
C VAL A 150 10.38 2.86 3.44
N ALA A 151 10.06 2.68 2.16
CA ALA A 151 8.76 2.27 1.69
C ALA A 151 8.37 0.89 2.25
N ALA A 152 9.28 -0.08 2.24
CA ALA A 152 9.06 -1.42 2.81
C ALA A 152 8.75 -1.35 4.31
N LYS A 153 9.47 -0.53 5.09
CA LYS A 153 9.17 -0.31 6.52
C LYS A 153 7.79 0.29 6.73
N THR A 154 7.41 1.29 5.93
CA THR A 154 6.07 1.91 6.03
C THR A 154 4.95 0.94 5.65
N ARG A 155 5.14 0.16 4.58
CA ARG A 155 4.24 -0.90 4.17
C ARG A 155 4.05 -1.94 5.27
N MET A 156 5.13 -2.39 5.91
CA MET A 156 5.05 -3.36 6.99
C MET A 156 4.27 -2.82 8.20
N ARG A 157 4.49 -1.57 8.59
CA ARG A 157 3.69 -0.92 9.64
C ARG A 157 2.21 -0.85 9.27
N TYR A 158 1.90 -0.47 8.03
CA TYR A 158 0.53 -0.41 7.55
C TYR A 158 -0.15 -1.80 7.55
N VAL A 159 0.50 -2.80 6.98
CA VAL A 159 0.02 -4.20 6.94
C VAL A 159 -0.21 -4.74 8.35
N ALA A 160 0.72 -4.50 9.28
CA ALA A 160 0.56 -4.93 10.67
C ALA A 160 -0.67 -4.27 11.34
N SER A 161 -0.98 -3.02 11.01
CA SER A 161 -2.16 -2.32 11.54
C SER A 161 -3.50 -2.93 11.11
N LEU A 162 -3.51 -3.73 10.04
CA LEU A 162 -4.70 -4.43 9.53
C LEU A 162 -5.00 -5.73 10.29
N SER A 163 -4.08 -6.20 11.15
CA SER A 163 -4.30 -7.43 11.92
C SER A 163 -5.58 -7.33 12.78
N GLY A 164 -6.41 -8.37 12.72
CA GLY A 164 -7.69 -8.45 13.41
C GLY A 164 -8.80 -7.57 12.82
N LYS A 165 -8.55 -6.85 11.72
CA LYS A 165 -9.58 -6.01 11.07
C LYS A 165 -10.41 -6.80 10.07
N PRO A 166 -11.71 -6.49 9.94
CA PRO A 166 -12.54 -7.02 8.86
C PRO A 166 -12.21 -6.27 7.56
N LEU A 167 -11.83 -7.01 6.52
CA LEU A 167 -11.59 -6.46 5.19
C LEU A 167 -12.53 -7.12 4.19
N GLN A 168 -13.03 -6.36 3.22
CA GLN A 168 -13.69 -6.96 2.07
C GLN A 168 -12.65 -7.35 1.02
N VAL A 169 -12.77 -8.53 0.42
CA VAL A 169 -11.85 -9.07 -0.60
C VAL A 169 -12.65 -9.45 -1.84
N LEU A 170 -12.13 -9.09 -3.00
CA LEU A 170 -12.58 -9.62 -4.29
C LEU A 170 -11.64 -10.75 -4.66
N TRP A 171 -12.16 -11.94 -4.84
CA TRP A 171 -11.37 -13.10 -5.23
C TRP A 171 -11.19 -13.13 -6.74
N GLU A 172 -9.94 -13.14 -7.19
CA GLU A 172 -9.59 -12.93 -8.59
C GLU A 172 -9.03 -14.21 -9.22
N ASP A 173 -8.20 -14.94 -8.47
CA ASP A 173 -7.46 -16.10 -8.99
C ASP A 173 -7.50 -17.30 -8.04
N VAL A 174 -7.33 -18.48 -8.63
CA VAL A 174 -7.17 -19.76 -7.92
C VAL A 174 -5.82 -20.36 -8.31
N VAL A 175 -4.97 -20.68 -7.33
CA VAL A 175 -3.61 -21.19 -7.55
C VAL A 175 -3.37 -22.47 -6.72
N GLY A 176 -3.06 -23.58 -7.38
CA GLY A 176 -2.76 -24.86 -6.72
C GLY A 176 -2.85 -26.06 -7.69
N LEU A 177 -2.21 -27.18 -7.33
CA LEU A 177 -2.02 -28.34 -8.23
C LEU A 177 -3.20 -29.34 -8.18
N HIS A 178 -3.88 -29.49 -9.33
CA HIS A 178 -4.67 -30.64 -9.78
C HIS A 178 -5.99 -30.98 -9.02
N PRO A 179 -7.08 -31.40 -9.70
CA PRO A 179 -8.41 -31.69 -9.12
C PRO A 179 -8.49 -32.78 -8.04
N SER A 180 -7.40 -33.48 -7.71
CA SER A 180 -7.41 -34.62 -6.79
C SER A 180 -6.48 -34.49 -5.58
N ALA A 181 -5.79 -33.36 -5.39
CA ALA A 181 -4.94 -33.11 -4.22
C ALA A 181 -5.23 -31.73 -3.62
N ARG A 182 -5.51 -31.70 -2.31
CA ARG A 182 -5.60 -30.44 -1.56
C ARG A 182 -4.18 -29.86 -1.33
N PRO A 183 -4.02 -28.53 -1.18
CA PRO A 183 -5.06 -27.52 -1.22
C PRO A 183 -4.81 -26.41 -2.27
N GLN A 184 -5.89 -25.81 -2.78
CA GLN A 184 -5.90 -24.71 -3.76
C GLN A 184 -6.04 -23.37 -3.04
N TRP A 185 -5.18 -22.42 -3.34
CA TRP A 185 -5.24 -21.06 -2.80
C TRP A 185 -6.23 -20.22 -3.60
N LEU A 186 -7.08 -19.49 -2.90
CA LEU A 186 -7.86 -18.41 -3.48
C LEU A 186 -7.12 -17.11 -3.21
N LEU A 187 -6.79 -16.37 -4.27
CA LEU A 187 -6.09 -15.08 -4.22
C LEU A 187 -7.08 -13.97 -4.53
N GLY A 188 -6.96 -12.86 -3.81
CA GLY A 188 -7.84 -11.72 -4.02
C GLY A 188 -7.24 -10.41 -3.55
N MET A 189 -7.89 -9.33 -3.94
CA MET A 189 -7.51 -7.97 -3.56
C MET A 189 -8.46 -7.41 -2.50
N SER A 190 -7.90 -7.01 -1.36
CA SER A 190 -8.68 -6.32 -0.32
C SER A 190 -9.10 -4.91 -0.78
N ASP A 191 -10.15 -4.38 -0.17
CA ASP A 191 -10.54 -2.98 -0.27
C ASP A 191 -9.39 -2.02 0.13
N ARG A 192 -8.47 -2.47 1.01
CA ARG A 192 -7.22 -1.80 1.42
C ARG A 192 -6.04 -1.95 0.47
N TYR A 193 -6.26 -2.49 -0.74
CA TYR A 193 -5.22 -2.63 -1.77
C TYR A 193 -4.00 -3.47 -1.32
N ILE A 194 -4.22 -4.38 -0.39
CA ILE A 194 -3.26 -5.41 0.00
C ILE A 194 -3.79 -6.76 -0.49
N PRO A 195 -2.98 -7.57 -1.19
CA PRO A 195 -3.41 -8.88 -1.64
C PRO A 195 -3.65 -9.80 -0.44
N VAL A 196 -4.64 -10.67 -0.58
CA VAL A 196 -5.08 -11.62 0.44
C VAL A 196 -5.07 -13.00 -0.19
N ARG A 197 -4.65 -14.02 0.57
CA ARG A 197 -4.85 -15.41 0.20
C ARG A 197 -5.56 -16.18 1.29
N THR A 198 -6.33 -17.18 0.87
CA THR A 198 -7.08 -18.05 1.78
C THR A 198 -7.24 -19.46 1.22
N TRP A 199 -7.54 -20.40 2.11
CA TRP A 199 -8.14 -21.68 1.74
C TRP A 199 -9.65 -21.49 1.63
N ALA A 200 -10.19 -21.57 0.42
CA ALA A 200 -11.62 -21.42 0.19
C ALA A 200 -12.10 -22.28 -0.98
N ASP A 201 -13.41 -22.48 -1.02
CA ASP A 201 -14.07 -23.01 -2.19
C ASP A 201 -13.78 -22.11 -3.40
N CYS A 202 -13.19 -22.68 -4.44
CA CYS A 202 -12.80 -21.99 -5.66
C CYS A 202 -14.03 -21.47 -6.44
N SER A 203 -15.23 -21.94 -6.11
CA SER A 203 -16.49 -21.37 -6.61
C SER A 203 -16.66 -19.87 -6.28
N LYS A 204 -15.95 -19.36 -5.27
CA LYS A 204 -16.00 -17.95 -4.86
C LYS A 204 -15.22 -16.99 -5.78
N GLN A 205 -14.57 -17.48 -6.83
CA GLN A 205 -13.88 -16.61 -7.79
C GLN A 205 -14.88 -15.61 -8.40
N GLY A 206 -14.52 -14.33 -8.40
CA GLY A 206 -15.38 -13.22 -8.84
C GLY A 206 -16.34 -12.69 -7.76
N GLU A 207 -16.37 -13.29 -6.58
CA GLU A 207 -17.23 -12.85 -5.47
C GLU A 207 -16.50 -11.93 -4.50
N LEU A 208 -17.30 -11.08 -3.82
CA LEU A 208 -16.86 -10.27 -2.69
C LEU A 208 -17.15 -11.01 -1.39
N SER A 209 -16.14 -11.13 -0.52
CA SER A 209 -16.29 -11.72 0.82
C SER A 209 -15.65 -10.85 1.89
N TRP A 210 -16.24 -10.87 3.08
CA TRP A 210 -15.59 -10.33 4.27
C TRP A 210 -14.66 -11.37 4.88
N VAL A 211 -13.44 -10.96 5.21
CA VAL A 211 -12.43 -11.79 5.88
C VAL A 211 -11.92 -11.06 7.12
N THR A 212 -11.43 -11.82 8.10
CA THR A 212 -10.72 -11.24 9.25
C THR A 212 -9.24 -11.56 9.11
N VAL A 213 -8.41 -10.53 9.02
CA VAL A 213 -6.97 -10.69 8.86
C VAL A 213 -6.39 -11.33 10.12
N THR A 214 -5.70 -12.46 9.96
CA THR A 214 -5.02 -13.18 11.06
C THR A 214 -3.51 -13.10 11.00
N GLY A 215 -2.95 -12.80 9.83
CA GLY A 215 -1.50 -12.72 9.65
C GLY A 215 -1.10 -12.15 8.30
N PHE A 216 0.21 -12.14 8.08
CA PHE A 216 0.86 -11.73 6.85
C PHE A 216 2.11 -12.58 6.66
N ASP A 217 2.32 -13.11 5.46
CA ASP A 217 3.41 -14.04 5.15
C ASP A 217 4.60 -13.43 4.39
N GLY A 218 4.61 -12.10 4.25
CA GLY A 218 5.59 -11.37 3.45
C GLY A 218 5.03 -10.84 2.13
N GLU A 219 3.99 -11.49 1.60
CA GLU A 219 3.37 -11.09 0.32
C GLU A 219 1.86 -10.88 0.46
N PHE A 220 1.16 -11.81 1.12
CA PHE A 220 -0.30 -11.82 1.25
C PHE A 220 -0.75 -11.69 2.70
N LEU A 221 -1.87 -10.98 2.91
CA LEU A 221 -2.64 -11.13 4.14
C LEU A 221 -3.28 -12.50 4.19
N LEU A 222 -3.39 -13.04 5.40
CA LEU A 222 -3.97 -14.34 5.69
C LEU A 222 -5.34 -14.18 6.36
N ASP A 223 -6.30 -15.00 5.94
CA ASP A 223 -7.63 -15.10 6.56
C ASP A 223 -7.66 -16.18 7.66
N ARG A 224 -8.63 -16.06 8.57
CA ARG A 224 -8.86 -16.96 9.70
C ARG A 224 -9.19 -18.39 9.30
N SER A 225 -9.78 -18.63 8.12
CA SER A 225 -10.03 -19.99 7.63
C SER A 225 -8.74 -20.79 7.39
N ILE A 226 -7.56 -20.15 7.42
CA ILE A 226 -6.25 -20.81 7.43
C ILE A 226 -5.89 -21.34 8.83
N CYS A 227 -6.48 -20.81 9.90
CA CYS A 227 -6.18 -21.17 11.29
C CYS A 227 -7.11 -22.23 11.92
N ASP A 228 -8.16 -22.71 11.23
CA ASP A 228 -8.99 -23.80 11.77
C ASP A 228 -8.34 -25.18 11.54
N SER A 229 -7.58 -25.61 12.57
CA SER A 229 -7.27 -26.99 12.95
C SER A 229 -6.49 -27.92 12.03
N THR A 230 -6.07 -27.53 10.82
CA THR A 230 -5.34 -28.45 9.90
C THR A 230 -3.82 -28.18 9.81
N ILE A 231 -3.33 -27.02 10.28
CA ILE A 231 -1.92 -26.61 10.08
C ILE A 231 -0.96 -27.08 11.20
N LYS A 232 -1.44 -27.60 12.33
CA LYS A 232 -0.52 -28.10 13.37
C LYS A 232 0.18 -29.43 13.01
N SER A 233 -0.32 -30.21 12.04
CA SER A 233 0.25 -31.54 11.74
C SER A 233 1.17 -31.60 10.52
N GLU A 234 0.98 -30.77 9.50
CA GLU A 234 1.72 -30.94 8.22
C GLU A 234 2.80 -29.88 7.94
N LEU A 235 2.67 -28.65 8.45
CA LEU A 235 3.71 -27.61 8.28
C LEU A 235 4.78 -27.63 9.38
N CYS A 236 4.52 -28.26 10.53
CA CYS A 236 5.52 -28.46 11.59
C CYS A 236 6.66 -29.40 11.21
N GLN A 237 6.57 -30.14 10.10
CA GLN A 237 7.65 -31.04 9.68
C GLN A 237 8.64 -30.42 8.69
N HIS A 238 8.34 -29.28 8.05
CA HIS A 238 9.19 -28.79 6.95
C HIS A 238 9.68 -27.34 6.99
N HIS A 239 9.34 -26.51 8.00
CA HIS A 239 9.90 -25.15 8.11
C HIS A 239 10.18 -24.66 9.55
N VAL A 240 10.58 -25.57 10.44
CA VAL A 240 11.20 -25.17 11.73
C VAL A 240 12.71 -25.17 11.57
N GLU A 241 13.23 -24.19 10.86
CA GLU A 241 14.59 -23.69 11.04
C GLU A 241 14.64 -22.28 10.42
N SER A 242 14.94 -21.27 11.25
CA SER A 242 15.12 -19.84 10.93
C SER A 242 13.90 -18.91 10.83
N ALA A 243 13.18 -18.72 11.94
CA ALA A 243 12.61 -17.40 12.31
C ALA A 243 12.16 -17.39 13.77
N SER A 244 13.13 -17.49 14.69
CA SER A 244 12.87 -17.28 16.11
C SER A 244 12.63 -15.78 16.38
N PHE A 245 11.37 -15.38 16.49
CA PHE A 245 11.02 -14.18 17.25
C PHE A 245 11.24 -14.51 18.73
N GLY A 246 12.37 -14.07 19.28
CA GLY A 246 12.67 -14.17 20.70
C GLY A 246 11.83 -13.18 21.50
N CYS A 247 10.82 -13.67 22.21
CA CYS A 247 10.24 -12.96 23.34
C CYS A 247 11.19 -13.13 24.54
N ILE A 248 11.87 -12.05 24.93
CA ILE A 248 12.60 -11.99 26.20
C ILE A 248 11.58 -11.65 27.29
N SER A 249 11.16 -12.66 28.06
CA SER A 249 10.56 -12.48 29.39
C SER A 249 11.61 -12.85 30.42
N GLY A 250 12.22 -11.83 31.05
CA GLY A 250 13.16 -12.01 32.16
C GLY A 250 12.41 -12.06 33.48
N ASP A 251 12.29 -13.26 34.05
CA ASP A 251 11.94 -13.47 35.45
C ASP A 251 13.23 -13.54 36.28
N PHE A 252 13.32 -12.68 37.30
CA PHE A 252 14.33 -12.72 38.35
C PHE A 252 14.01 -13.84 39.35
N PRO A 253 14.96 -14.70 39.76
CA PRO A 253 14.81 -15.46 40.98
C PRO A 253 15.32 -14.65 42.18
N THR A 254 14.47 -14.62 43.20
CA THR A 254 14.80 -14.28 44.57
C THR A 254 15.44 -15.49 45.26
N SER A 255 16.22 -15.17 46.31
CA SER A 255 17.01 -16.02 47.23
C SER A 255 18.28 -16.68 46.69
#